data_AF-A0A1G9XVE8-F1
#
_entry.id   AF-A0A1G9XVE8-F1
#
_cell.length_a   1.000
_cell.length_b   1.000
_cell.length_c   1.000
_cell.angle_alpha   90.00
_cell.angle_beta   90.00
_cell.angle_gamma   90.00
#
_symmetry.space_group_name_H-M   'P 1'
#
loop_
_entity.id
_entity.type
_entity.pdbx_description
1 polymer ?
#
loop_
_entity_poly.entity_id
_entity_poly.type
_entity_poly.pdbx_seq_one_letter_code
_entity_poly.pdbx_strand_id
1 'polypeptide(L)'
;MNNNGPIAEDNVADFPGREQNGEKEGQPKPATPELDAVEEARFRLEMKLRREQYEADEVQRKKTFMNRLVIVAAAGFVFIVFNFLSLRNPEIYDVDPETLRIVNQAINAIILLTVPFVLGTIGAAARILISDINPQHKTALIVSSGLMAVFSWVSIKSGVLVALLAPHIERANLSKENIITGQSDFYTLALVAIAVGMFATNVYLMIAQRVDQLTLRSKGERS
;
A
#
# COMPACT_ATOMS: atom_id res chain seq x y z
N MET A 1 -60.05 3.01 -4.30
CA MET A 1 -60.79 3.34 -5.54
C MET A 1 -60.06 2.70 -6.71
N ASN A 2 -60.81 1.97 -7.54
CA ASN A 2 -60.47 1.39 -8.85
C ASN A 2 -59.48 2.21 -9.70
N ASN A 3 -58.62 1.58 -10.51
CA ASN A 3 -59.01 1.13 -11.87
C ASN A 3 -57.86 0.46 -12.66
N ASN A 4 -58.24 -0.51 -13.49
CA ASN A 4 -57.44 -1.24 -14.47
C ASN A 4 -57.19 -0.46 -15.77
N GLY A 5 -56.02 -0.73 -16.40
CA GLY A 5 -55.79 -0.84 -17.86
C GLY A 5 -55.31 0.42 -18.61
N PRO A 6 -54.76 0.29 -19.85
CA PRO A 6 -54.42 -0.90 -20.64
C PRO A 6 -52.92 -1.00 -21.02
N ILE A 7 -52.49 -2.20 -21.44
CA ILE A 7 -51.17 -2.48 -22.01
C ILE A 7 -51.27 -2.19 -23.52
N ALA A 8 -50.44 -1.27 -24.02
CA ALA A 8 -50.34 -0.96 -25.44
C ALA A 8 -49.43 -1.98 -26.13
N GLU A 9 -49.93 -2.49 -27.26
CA GLU A 9 -49.22 -3.31 -28.23
C GLU A 9 -48.11 -2.51 -28.95
N ASP A 10 -47.20 -3.30 -29.51
CA ASP A 10 -46.50 -3.08 -30.77
C ASP A 10 -45.21 -2.24 -30.78
N ASN A 11 -44.09 -2.95 -30.93
CA ASN A 11 -43.14 -2.61 -31.99
C ASN A 11 -42.31 -3.85 -32.33
N VAL A 12 -42.76 -4.53 -33.38
CA VAL A 12 -42.00 -5.44 -34.22
C VAL A 12 -40.78 -4.72 -34.81
N ALA A 13 -39.61 -5.34 -34.68
CA ALA A 13 -38.53 -5.14 -35.65
C ALA A 13 -38.11 -6.52 -36.16
N ASP A 14 -38.24 -6.63 -37.48
CA ASP A 14 -38.22 -7.80 -38.33
C ASP A 14 -36.79 -8.33 -38.56
N PHE A 15 -36.69 -9.62 -38.86
CA PHE A 15 -35.47 -10.39 -39.10
C PHE A 15 -34.82 -10.04 -40.46
N PRO A 16 -33.54 -10.41 -40.71
CA PRO A 16 -33.34 -11.67 -41.43
C PRO A 16 -32.06 -12.42 -41.03
N GLY A 17 -32.20 -13.74 -40.85
CA GLY A 17 -31.09 -14.66 -40.61
C GLY A 17 -31.56 -16.11 -40.56
N ARG A 18 -32.44 -16.51 -41.49
CA ARG A 18 -32.77 -17.92 -41.71
C ARG A 18 -31.71 -18.54 -42.62
N GLU A 19 -30.76 -19.24 -42.02
CA GLU A 19 -30.19 -20.42 -42.67
C GLU A 19 -30.99 -21.64 -42.20
N GLN A 20 -31.87 -22.11 -43.09
CA GLN A 20 -32.34 -23.49 -43.05
C GLN A 20 -31.16 -24.39 -43.46
N ASN A 21 -30.81 -25.36 -42.63
CA ASN A 21 -30.20 -26.59 -43.12
C ASN A 21 -30.41 -27.74 -42.14
N GLY A 22 -31.36 -28.60 -42.50
CA GLY A 22 -31.25 -30.06 -42.36
C GLY A 22 -31.32 -30.63 -40.96
N GLU A 23 -32.51 -31.12 -40.61
CA GLU A 23 -32.64 -32.37 -39.88
C GLU A 23 -31.66 -33.42 -40.44
N LYS A 24 -30.75 -33.89 -39.59
CA LYS A 24 -30.21 -35.24 -39.67
C LYS A 24 -30.47 -35.91 -38.33
N GLU A 25 -31.72 -36.28 -38.14
CA GLU A 25 -32.04 -37.43 -37.28
C GLU A 25 -31.46 -38.70 -37.93
N GLY A 26 -30.91 -39.58 -37.10
CA GLY A 26 -30.68 -40.98 -37.47
C GLY A 26 -29.34 -41.33 -38.11
N GLN A 27 -28.26 -41.30 -37.32
CA GLN A 27 -27.15 -42.25 -37.52
C GLN A 27 -26.79 -42.90 -36.18
N PRO A 28 -26.95 -44.23 -36.02
CA PRO A 28 -26.49 -44.91 -34.83
C PRO A 28 -24.97 -44.87 -34.82
N LYS A 29 -24.39 -44.22 -33.81
CA LYS A 29 -22.97 -44.35 -33.47
C LYS A 29 -22.68 -45.86 -33.34
N PRO A 30 -21.61 -46.39 -33.97
CA PRO A 30 -21.26 -47.79 -33.75
C PRO A 30 -20.96 -47.98 -32.27
N ALA A 31 -21.71 -48.90 -31.63
CA ALA A 31 -21.52 -49.28 -30.25
C ALA A 31 -20.19 -50.02 -30.10
N THR A 32 -19.12 -49.29 -29.86
CA THR A 32 -17.89 -49.84 -29.30
C THR A 32 -18.00 -49.78 -27.78
N PRO A 33 -18.10 -50.94 -27.08
CA PRO A 33 -18.29 -50.97 -25.62
C PRO A 33 -17.15 -50.31 -24.81
N GLU A 34 -16.01 -50.04 -25.44
CA GLU A 34 -14.92 -49.26 -24.83
C GLU A 34 -15.19 -47.76 -24.75
N LEU A 35 -15.93 -47.16 -25.70
CA LEU A 35 -16.12 -45.69 -25.74
C LEU A 35 -17.10 -45.23 -24.65
N ASP A 36 -18.19 -45.98 -24.47
CA ASP A 36 -19.20 -45.71 -23.44
C ASP A 36 -18.62 -45.96 -22.03
N ALA A 37 -17.78 -46.98 -21.85
CA ALA A 37 -17.10 -47.25 -20.60
C ALA A 37 -16.09 -46.14 -20.20
N VAL A 38 -15.41 -45.55 -21.18
CA VAL A 38 -14.48 -44.42 -20.96
C VAL A 38 -15.24 -43.14 -20.61
N GLU A 39 -16.39 -42.91 -21.23
CA GLU A 39 -17.26 -41.75 -20.95
C GLU A 39 -17.87 -41.85 -19.53
N GLU A 40 -18.34 -43.02 -19.13
CA GLU A 40 -18.78 -43.28 -17.75
C GLU A 40 -17.64 -43.12 -16.73
N ALA A 41 -16.43 -43.58 -17.04
CA ALA A 41 -15.27 -43.44 -16.16
C ALA A 41 -14.87 -41.96 -15.98
N ARG A 42 -14.90 -41.16 -17.06
CA ARG A 42 -14.68 -39.71 -17.01
C ARG A 42 -15.74 -39.01 -16.17
N PHE A 43 -17.01 -39.35 -16.35
CA PHE A 43 -18.11 -38.77 -15.57
C PHE A 43 -17.99 -39.10 -14.07
N ARG A 44 -17.63 -40.34 -13.72
CA ARG A 44 -17.37 -40.73 -12.32
C ARG A 44 -16.16 -40.02 -11.72
N LEU A 45 -15.10 -39.81 -12.50
CA LEU A 45 -13.90 -39.08 -12.06
C LEU A 45 -14.22 -37.60 -11.84
N GLU A 46 -14.96 -36.96 -12.75
CA GLU A 46 -15.41 -35.58 -12.60
C GLU A 46 -16.30 -35.39 -11.38
N MET A 47 -17.21 -36.34 -11.10
CA MET A 47 -18.02 -36.28 -9.88
C MET A 47 -17.17 -36.44 -8.60
N LYS A 48 -16.14 -37.29 -8.62
CA LYS A 48 -15.20 -37.42 -7.49
C LYS A 48 -14.38 -36.14 -7.29
N LEU A 49 -13.84 -35.58 -8.36
CA LEU A 49 -13.09 -34.32 -8.34
C LEU A 49 -13.96 -33.15 -7.85
N ARG A 50 -15.23 -33.04 -8.28
CA ARG A 50 -16.16 -32.02 -7.77
C ARG A 50 -16.46 -32.20 -6.29
N ARG A 51 -16.58 -33.45 -5.80
CA ARG A 51 -16.77 -33.72 -4.36
C ARG A 51 -15.54 -33.35 -3.55
N GLU A 52 -14.35 -33.72 -4.01
CA GLU A 52 -13.09 -33.36 -3.35
C GLU A 52 -12.87 -31.84 -3.34
N GLN A 53 -13.20 -31.14 -4.43
CA GLN A 53 -13.17 -29.68 -4.48
C GLN A 53 -14.16 -29.04 -3.52
N TYR A 54 -15.38 -29.59 -3.41
CA TYR A 54 -16.39 -29.10 -2.49
C TYR A 54 -15.96 -29.28 -1.02
N GLU A 55 -15.38 -30.43 -0.68
CA GLU A 55 -14.85 -30.69 0.66
C GLU A 55 -13.65 -29.79 0.98
N ALA A 56 -12.75 -29.57 0.02
CA ALA A 56 -11.62 -28.67 0.18
C ALA A 56 -12.06 -27.21 0.39
N ASP A 57 -13.06 -26.75 -0.38
CA ASP A 57 -13.63 -25.41 -0.26
C ASP A 57 -14.34 -25.20 1.09
N GLU A 58 -15.08 -26.21 1.59
CA GLU A 58 -15.69 -26.14 2.91
C GLU A 58 -14.65 -26.04 4.04
N VAL A 59 -13.59 -26.84 3.97
CA VAL A 59 -12.50 -26.81 4.94
C VAL A 59 -11.77 -25.47 4.89
N GLN A 60 -11.50 -24.92 3.70
CA GLN A 60 -10.90 -23.60 3.55
C GLN A 60 -11.79 -22.48 4.08
N ARG A 61 -13.11 -22.53 3.82
CA ARG A 61 -14.07 -21.55 4.36
C ARG A 61 -14.14 -21.60 5.88
N LYS A 62 -14.22 -22.81 6.47
CA LYS A 62 -14.20 -22.99 7.93
C LYS A 62 -12.90 -22.48 8.55
N LYS A 63 -11.75 -22.77 7.93
CA LYS A 63 -10.43 -22.28 8.40
C LYS A 63 -10.31 -20.76 8.31
N THR A 64 -10.77 -20.17 7.21
CA THR A 64 -10.75 -18.71 7.01
C THR A 64 -11.69 -18.00 7.98
N PHE A 65 -12.88 -18.56 8.21
CA PHE A 65 -13.84 -18.06 9.19
C PHE A 65 -13.28 -18.15 10.61
N MET A 66 -12.68 -19.29 10.98
CA MET A 66 -12.09 -19.50 12.29
C MET A 66 -10.91 -18.57 12.56
N ASN A 67 -10.04 -18.33 11.57
CA ASN A 67 -8.96 -17.34 11.70
C ASN A 67 -9.50 -15.92 11.90
N ARG A 68 -10.54 -15.51 11.15
CA ARG A 68 -11.18 -14.20 11.35
C ARG A 68 -11.83 -14.08 12.73
N LEU A 69 -12.49 -15.15 13.19
CA LEU A 69 -13.12 -15.21 14.50
C LEU A 69 -12.09 -15.12 15.62
N VAL A 70 -10.94 -15.80 15.49
CA VAL A 70 -9.83 -15.70 16.44
C VAL A 70 -9.26 -14.27 16.49
N ILE A 71 -9.09 -13.60 15.35
CA ILE A 71 -8.61 -12.21 15.32
C ILE A 71 -9.61 -11.27 16.02
N VAL A 72 -10.92 -11.42 15.72
CA VAL A 72 -11.97 -10.62 16.36
C VAL A 72 -12.05 -10.90 17.86
N ALA A 73 -11.94 -12.16 18.28
CA ALA A 73 -11.94 -12.55 19.68
C ALA A 73 -10.71 -12.03 20.41
N ALA A 74 -9.52 -12.08 19.80
CA ALA A 74 -8.30 -11.52 20.38
C ALA A 74 -8.40 -9.99 20.53
N ALA A 75 -8.89 -9.29 19.51
CA ALA A 75 -9.13 -7.85 19.57
C ALA A 75 -10.17 -7.48 20.65
N GLY A 76 -11.27 -8.23 20.72
CA GLY A 76 -12.29 -8.08 21.74
C GLY A 76 -11.77 -8.35 23.16
N PHE A 77 -10.93 -9.36 23.33
CA PHE A 77 -10.30 -9.67 24.61
C PHE A 77 -9.39 -8.54 25.08
N VAL A 78 -8.55 -8.00 24.20
CA VAL A 78 -7.73 -6.82 24.50
C VAL A 78 -8.63 -5.64 24.89
N PHE A 79 -9.70 -5.37 24.15
CA PHE A 79 -10.63 -4.29 24.46
C PHE A 79 -11.32 -4.45 25.82
N ILE A 80 -11.71 -5.68 26.20
CA ILE A 80 -12.30 -6.00 27.51
C ILE A 80 -11.28 -5.80 28.62
N VAL A 81 -10.04 -6.29 28.45
CA VAL A 81 -8.96 -6.10 29.43
C VAL A 81 -8.67 -4.62 29.63
N PHE A 82 -8.58 -3.83 28.54
CA PHE A 82 -8.42 -2.39 28.62
C PHE A 82 -9.59 -1.72 29.33
N ASN A 83 -10.85 -2.07 29.00
CA ASN A 83 -12.02 -1.54 29.69
C ASN A 83 -12.02 -1.87 31.19
N PHE A 84 -11.67 -3.10 31.55
CA PHE A 84 -11.62 -3.53 32.94
C PHE A 84 -10.52 -2.81 33.73
N LEU A 85 -9.33 -2.63 33.13
CA LEU A 85 -8.26 -1.81 33.69
C LEU A 85 -8.70 -0.35 33.87
N SER A 86 -9.42 0.19 32.89
CA SER A 86 -9.93 1.57 32.89
C SER A 86 -10.98 1.81 33.98
N LEU A 87 -11.92 0.87 34.16
CA LEU A 87 -12.98 0.98 35.17
C LEU A 87 -12.45 0.77 36.59
N ARG A 88 -11.42 -0.07 36.78
CA ARG A 88 -10.82 -0.30 38.09
C ARG A 88 -9.83 0.78 38.54
N ASN A 89 -9.21 1.48 37.59
CA ASN A 89 -8.22 2.51 37.89
C ASN A 89 -8.67 3.85 37.28
N PRO A 90 -9.58 4.58 37.94
CA PRO A 90 -10.06 5.87 37.44
C PRO A 90 -8.95 6.94 37.38
N GLU A 91 -7.84 6.75 38.11
CA GLU A 91 -6.63 7.58 38.03
C GLU A 91 -5.96 7.57 36.65
N ILE A 92 -6.24 6.57 35.78
CA ILE A 92 -5.74 6.54 34.39
C ILE A 92 -6.30 7.73 33.57
N TYR A 93 -7.46 8.28 33.98
CA TYR A 93 -8.09 9.41 33.31
C TYR A 93 -7.64 10.77 33.88
N ASP A 94 -6.92 10.78 35.00
CA ASP A 94 -6.32 11.99 35.53
C ASP A 94 -4.99 12.21 34.80
N VAL A 95 -5.07 12.92 33.68
CA VAL A 95 -3.91 13.15 32.81
C VAL A 95 -2.97 14.12 33.52
N ASP A 96 -1.80 13.62 33.89
CA ASP A 96 -0.74 14.42 34.50
C ASP A 96 -0.51 15.71 33.66
N PRO A 97 -0.47 16.90 34.30
CA PRO A 97 -0.15 18.16 33.62
C PRO A 97 1.12 18.10 32.74
N GLU A 98 2.10 17.28 33.11
CA GLU A 98 3.29 16.99 32.31
C GLU A 98 2.94 16.26 31.00
N THR A 99 2.06 15.27 31.06
CA THR A 99 1.57 14.55 29.86
C THR A 99 0.84 15.50 28.92
N LEU A 100 -0.01 16.39 29.45
CA LEU A 100 -0.69 17.41 28.65
C LEU A 100 0.30 18.35 27.94
N ARG A 101 1.38 18.74 28.63
CA ARG A 101 2.46 19.55 28.05
C ARG A 101 3.18 18.83 26.92
N ILE A 102 3.55 17.56 27.13
CA ILE A 102 4.22 16.75 26.12
C ILE A 102 3.33 16.57 24.88
N VAL A 103 2.04 16.27 25.07
CA VAL A 103 1.08 16.13 23.96
C VAL A 103 0.96 17.43 23.17
N ASN A 104 0.82 18.57 23.84
CA ASN A 104 0.75 19.87 23.18
C ASN A 104 2.03 20.19 22.41
N GLN A 105 3.20 19.90 23.00
CA GLN A 105 4.49 20.07 22.33
C GLN A 105 4.62 19.16 21.10
N ALA A 106 4.15 17.91 21.19
CA ALA A 106 4.15 16.97 20.07
C ALA A 106 3.23 17.42 18.93
N ILE A 107 2.03 17.93 19.24
CA ILE A 107 1.12 18.49 18.24
C ILE A 107 1.76 19.68 17.52
N ASN A 108 2.34 20.62 18.28
CA ASN A 108 3.05 21.75 17.70
C ASN A 108 4.24 21.31 16.84
N ALA A 109 4.96 20.27 17.26
CA ALA A 109 6.03 19.69 16.47
C ALA A 109 5.49 19.09 15.16
N ILE A 110 4.41 18.30 15.19
CA ILE A 110 3.80 17.73 13.98
C ILE A 110 3.42 18.83 12.98
N ILE A 111 2.78 19.91 13.45
CA ILE A 111 2.41 21.06 12.63
C ILE A 111 3.67 21.67 11.99
N LEU A 112 4.71 21.90 12.79
CA LEU A 112 5.98 22.45 12.31
C LEU A 112 6.66 21.54 11.27
N LEU A 113 6.67 20.22 11.49
CA LEU A 113 7.31 19.22 10.64
C LEU A 113 6.55 18.97 9.34
N THR A 114 5.29 19.40 9.25
CA THR A 114 4.52 19.32 8.00
C THR A 114 5.16 20.16 6.90
N VAL A 115 5.78 21.30 7.24
CA VAL A 115 6.45 22.18 6.28
C VAL A 115 7.62 21.49 5.55
N PRO A 116 8.67 20.99 6.24
CA PRO A 116 9.75 20.27 5.58
C PRO A 116 9.28 19.00 4.87
N PHE A 117 8.26 18.32 5.40
CA PHE A 117 7.69 17.15 4.73
C PHE A 117 7.16 17.51 3.35
N VAL A 118 6.27 18.51 3.26
CA VAL A 118 5.68 18.95 1.99
C VAL A 118 6.76 19.41 1.02
N LEU A 119 7.69 20.26 1.47
CA LEU A 119 8.78 20.75 0.62
C LEU A 119 9.69 19.62 0.10
N GLY A 120 10.03 18.65 0.96
CA GLY A 120 10.79 17.47 0.57
C GLY A 120 10.05 16.58 -0.43
N THR A 121 8.75 16.37 -0.24
CA THR A 121 7.92 15.62 -1.20
C THR A 121 7.82 16.33 -2.56
N ILE A 122 7.72 17.67 -2.58
CA ILE A 122 7.73 18.46 -3.81
C ILE A 122 9.07 18.31 -4.54
N GLY A 123 10.18 18.43 -3.82
CA GLY A 123 11.52 18.23 -4.40
C GLY A 123 11.73 16.83 -4.97
N ALA A 124 11.22 15.81 -4.28
CA ALA A 124 11.23 14.43 -4.74
C ALA A 124 10.37 14.23 -6.00
N ALA A 125 9.15 14.75 -6.00
CA ALA A 125 8.25 14.68 -7.15
C ALA A 125 8.85 15.38 -8.37
N ALA A 126 9.40 16.58 -8.19
CA ALA A 126 10.11 17.30 -9.25
C ALA A 126 11.26 16.45 -9.83
N ARG A 127 12.04 15.76 -8.99
CA ARG A 127 13.11 14.88 -9.47
C ARG A 127 12.60 13.71 -10.30
N ILE A 128 11.51 13.06 -9.86
CA ILE A 128 10.91 11.93 -10.58
C ILE A 128 10.41 12.39 -11.96
N LEU A 129 9.76 13.56 -12.02
CA LEU A 129 9.29 14.15 -13.27
C LEU A 129 10.45 14.43 -14.24
N ILE A 130 11.58 14.94 -13.73
CA ILE A 130 12.79 15.17 -14.53
C ILE A 130 13.41 13.85 -15.01
N SER A 131 13.29 12.78 -14.23
CA SER A 131 13.93 11.49 -14.53
C SER A 131 13.21 10.64 -15.57
N ASP A 132 12.03 11.06 -16.08
CA ASP A 132 11.18 10.31 -17.02
C ASP A 132 10.87 8.87 -16.54
N ILE A 133 10.63 8.73 -15.23
CA ILE A 133 10.34 7.45 -14.60
C ILE A 133 8.85 7.41 -14.25
N ASN A 134 8.17 6.31 -14.59
CA ASN A 134 6.76 6.15 -14.30
C ASN A 134 6.45 6.38 -12.80
N PRO A 135 5.69 7.44 -12.44
CA PRO A 135 5.50 7.86 -11.06
C PRO A 135 4.55 6.93 -10.28
N GLN A 136 3.75 6.11 -10.97
CA GLN A 136 2.64 5.35 -10.35
C GLN A 136 3.10 4.26 -9.38
N HIS A 137 4.35 3.79 -9.48
CA HIS A 137 4.90 2.76 -8.57
C HIS A 137 5.93 3.31 -7.57
N LYS A 138 6.10 4.64 -7.46
CA LYS A 138 7.13 5.27 -6.62
C LYS A 138 6.57 6.23 -5.58
N THR A 139 5.30 6.11 -5.22
CA THR A 139 4.66 6.92 -4.15
C THR A 139 5.36 6.75 -2.81
N ALA A 140 5.73 5.51 -2.44
CA ALA A 140 6.51 5.24 -1.23
C ALA A 140 7.86 5.98 -1.23
N LEU A 141 8.50 6.11 -2.39
CA LEU A 141 9.74 6.87 -2.53
C LEU A 141 9.51 8.35 -2.24
N ILE A 142 8.49 8.96 -2.84
CA ILE A 142 8.16 10.38 -2.63
C ILE A 142 7.91 10.66 -1.14
N VAL A 143 7.11 9.80 -0.47
CA VAL A 143 6.80 9.93 0.96
C VAL A 143 8.06 9.75 1.81
N SER A 144 8.90 8.77 1.51
CA SER A 144 10.15 8.54 2.24
C SER A 144 11.14 9.70 2.09
N SER A 145 11.21 10.32 0.91
CA SER A 145 12.02 11.52 0.67
C SER A 145 11.50 12.72 1.47
N GLY A 146 10.18 12.86 1.63
CA GLY A 146 9.56 13.85 2.52
C GLY A 146 9.96 13.62 3.98
N LEU A 147 9.93 12.38 4.46
CA LEU A 147 10.38 12.03 5.83
C LEU A 147 11.88 12.31 6.02
N MET A 148 12.73 12.05 5.02
CA MET A 148 14.15 12.43 5.08
C MET A 148 14.35 13.94 5.24
N ALA A 149 13.53 14.77 4.56
CA ALA A 149 13.57 16.22 4.73
C ALA A 149 13.18 16.65 6.15
N VAL A 150 12.18 15.99 6.76
CA VAL A 150 11.81 16.18 8.18
C VAL A 150 12.98 15.88 9.11
N PHE A 151 13.64 14.72 8.94
CA PHE A 151 14.80 14.36 9.76
C PHE A 151 15.96 15.34 9.58
N SER A 152 16.23 15.79 8.36
CA SER A 152 17.26 16.81 8.10
C SER A 152 16.92 18.12 8.83
N TRP A 153 15.68 18.58 8.73
CA TRP A 153 15.22 19.80 9.38
C TRP A 153 15.37 19.74 10.90
N VAL A 154 14.96 18.62 11.51
CA VAL A 154 15.12 18.39 12.95
C VAL A 154 16.60 18.32 13.34
N SER A 155 17.44 17.63 12.57
CA SER A 155 18.86 17.45 12.87
C SER A 155 19.63 18.77 12.86
N ILE A 156 19.27 19.68 11.96
CA ILE A 156 19.86 21.04 11.90
C ILE A 156 19.34 21.87 13.08
N LYS A 157 18.01 21.93 13.28
CA LYS A 157 17.40 22.79 14.30
C LYS A 157 17.71 22.34 15.74
N SER A 158 17.93 21.05 15.96
CA SER A 158 18.29 20.48 17.27
C SER A 158 19.77 20.66 17.62
N GLY A 159 20.60 21.14 16.68
CA GLY A 159 22.05 21.20 16.88
C GLY A 159 22.73 19.83 17.01
N VAL A 160 21.99 18.72 16.84
CA VAL A 160 22.53 17.35 16.89
C VAL A 160 23.59 17.15 15.82
N LEU A 161 23.35 17.68 14.61
CA LEU A 161 24.33 17.65 13.53
C LEU A 161 25.62 18.41 13.90
N VAL A 162 25.48 19.56 14.56
CA VAL A 162 26.61 20.38 15.04
C VAL A 162 27.36 19.68 16.17
N ALA A 163 26.66 18.99 17.07
CA ALA A 163 27.26 18.22 18.16
C ALA A 163 28.09 17.03 17.64
N LEU A 164 27.62 16.35 16.59
CA LEU A 164 28.36 15.26 15.93
C LEU A 164 29.57 15.78 15.14
N LEU A 165 29.47 16.97 14.54
CA LEU A 165 30.53 17.59 13.74
C LEU A 165 31.50 18.45 14.57
N ALA A 166 31.17 18.78 15.83
CA ALA A 166 32.00 19.58 16.73
C ALA A 166 33.50 19.21 16.72
N PRO A 167 33.90 17.92 16.82
CA PRO A 167 35.32 17.56 16.77
C PRO A 167 36.00 17.84 15.42
N HIS A 168 35.23 17.98 14.34
CA HIS A 168 35.71 18.33 13.01
C HIS A 168 35.67 19.85 12.75
N ILE A 169 34.69 20.55 13.32
CA ILE A 169 34.53 22.01 13.22
C ILE A 169 35.60 22.74 14.03
N GLU A 170 35.97 22.23 15.21
CA GLU A 170 37.08 22.77 16.01
C GLU A 170 38.44 22.63 15.30
N ARG A 171 38.62 21.60 14.46
CA ARG A 171 39.78 21.47 13.58
C ARG A 171 39.77 22.45 12.40
N ALA A 172 38.60 23.00 12.06
CA ALA A 172 38.40 23.87 10.90
C ALA A 172 38.29 25.37 11.25
N ASN A 173 38.39 25.75 12.54
CA ASN A 173 38.38 27.14 13.01
C ASN A 173 37.15 27.97 12.56
N LEU A 174 35.99 27.32 12.38
CA LEU A 174 34.74 27.99 11.99
C LEU A 174 33.93 28.40 13.24
N SER A 175 33.58 29.68 13.35
CA SER A 175 32.75 30.19 14.46
C SER A 175 31.35 29.57 14.45
N LYS A 176 31.01 28.88 15.56
CA LYS A 176 29.74 28.17 15.79
C LYS A 176 28.49 29.09 15.80
N GLU A 177 28.68 30.39 15.89
CA GLU A 177 27.65 31.40 16.18
C GLU A 177 26.79 31.80 14.95
N ASN A 178 27.30 31.62 13.72
CA ASN A 178 26.59 32.00 12.49
C ASN A 178 25.66 30.92 11.92
N ILE A 179 25.53 29.76 12.58
CA ILE A 179 24.82 28.58 12.05
C ILE A 179 23.35 28.53 12.54
N ILE A 180 22.97 29.29 13.58
CA ILE A 180 21.77 28.99 14.38
C ILE A 180 20.74 30.15 14.48
N THR A 181 21.09 31.38 14.10
CA THR A 181 20.24 32.54 14.43
C THR A 181 20.08 33.54 13.28
N GLY A 182 19.05 33.36 12.45
CA GLY A 182 18.58 34.41 11.56
C GLY A 182 17.22 34.10 10.91
N GLN A 183 16.41 35.12 10.61
CA GLN A 183 15.18 34.98 9.80
C GLN A 183 15.47 34.40 8.39
N SER A 184 16.74 34.42 7.97
CA SER A 184 17.33 33.69 6.86
C SER A 184 17.28 32.16 6.99
N ASP A 185 17.06 31.62 8.19
CA ASP A 185 17.08 30.19 8.47
C ASP A 185 15.87 29.50 7.87
N PHE A 186 14.69 30.12 7.85
CA PHE A 186 13.50 29.45 7.33
C PHE A 186 13.62 29.15 5.83
N TYR A 187 13.96 30.14 5.01
CA TYR A 187 14.09 29.95 3.56
C TYR A 187 15.29 29.07 3.21
N THR A 188 16.40 29.20 3.95
CA THR A 188 17.56 28.31 3.79
C THR A 188 17.19 26.86 4.12
N LEU A 189 16.51 26.63 5.25
CA LEU A 189 16.03 25.31 5.63
C LEU A 189 14.98 24.77 4.66
N ALA A 190 14.13 25.63 4.09
CA ALA A 190 13.17 25.27 3.04
C ALA A 190 13.90 24.77 1.77
N LEU A 191 14.93 25.49 1.34
CA LEU A 191 15.78 25.06 0.23
C LEU A 191 16.50 23.74 0.54
N VAL A 192 17.01 23.59 1.77
CA VAL A 192 17.62 22.33 2.23
C VAL A 192 16.61 21.19 2.19
N ALA A 193 15.36 21.40 2.65
CA ALA A 193 14.32 20.38 2.60
C ALA A 193 14.02 19.92 1.16
N ILE A 194 13.90 20.86 0.22
CA ILE A 194 13.71 20.57 -1.20
C ILE A 194 14.91 19.79 -1.75
N ALA A 195 16.14 20.26 -1.45
CA ALA A 195 17.37 19.63 -1.91
C ALA A 195 17.52 18.21 -1.37
N VAL A 196 17.21 17.98 -0.09
CA VAL A 196 17.22 16.65 0.54
C VAL A 196 16.20 15.73 -0.10
N GLY A 197 14.98 16.20 -0.38
CA GLY A 197 13.96 15.41 -1.06
C GLY A 197 14.37 15.00 -2.49
N MET A 198 14.96 15.93 -3.22
CA MET A 198 15.53 15.68 -4.55
C MET A 198 16.70 14.69 -4.49
N PHE A 199 17.60 14.86 -3.53
CA PHE A 199 18.78 14.02 -3.33
C PHE A 199 18.40 12.59 -2.94
N ALA A 200 17.51 12.40 -1.97
CA ALA A 200 17.03 11.09 -1.53
C ALA A 200 16.48 10.27 -2.71
N THR A 201 15.67 10.92 -3.53
CA THR A 201 15.12 10.33 -4.75
C THR A 201 16.23 9.96 -5.73
N ASN A 202 17.20 10.85 -5.94
CA ASN A 202 18.32 10.61 -6.84
C ASN A 202 19.17 9.39 -6.42
N VAL A 203 19.47 9.26 -5.13
CA VAL A 203 20.21 8.12 -4.57
C VAL A 203 19.45 6.81 -4.80
N TYR A 204 18.14 6.79 -4.52
CA TYR A 204 17.34 5.60 -4.75
C TYR A 204 17.34 5.17 -6.22
N LEU A 205 17.16 6.13 -7.14
CA LEU A 205 17.18 5.84 -8.58
C LEU A 205 18.53 5.27 -9.02
N MET A 206 19.63 5.83 -8.52
CA MET A 206 20.97 5.33 -8.79
C MET A 206 21.15 3.90 -8.29
N ILE A 207 20.67 3.58 -7.08
CA ILE A 207 20.75 2.23 -6.52
C ILE A 207 19.92 1.26 -7.36
N ALA A 208 18.68 1.61 -7.70
CA ALA A 208 17.82 0.77 -8.52
C ALA A 208 18.47 0.46 -9.88
N GLN A 209 18.97 1.48 -10.57
CA GLN A 209 19.68 1.31 -11.84
C GLN A 209 20.93 0.43 -11.70
N ARG A 210 21.69 0.58 -10.61
CA ARG A 210 22.88 -0.23 -10.36
C ARG A 210 22.54 -1.70 -10.11
N VAL A 211 21.46 -1.97 -9.36
CA VAL A 211 20.97 -3.32 -9.10
C VAL A 211 20.48 -3.99 -10.39
N ASP A 212 19.77 -3.26 -11.25
CA ASP A 212 19.31 -3.77 -12.54
C ASP A 212 20.48 -4.14 -13.45
N GLN A 213 21.49 -3.27 -13.54
CA GLN A 213 22.72 -3.54 -14.31
C GLN A 213 23.46 -4.79 -13.83
N LEU A 214 23.61 -4.96 -12.51
CA LEU A 214 24.29 -6.12 -11.93
C LEU A 214 23.50 -7.41 -12.18
N THR A 215 22.18 -7.35 -12.12
CA THR A 215 21.29 -8.50 -12.37
C THR A 215 21.36 -8.93 -13.83
N LEU A 216 21.32 -7.98 -14.77
CA LEU A 216 21.45 -8.26 -16.20
C LEU A 216 22.82 -8.87 -16.53
N ARG A 217 23.90 -8.33 -15.95
CA ARG A 217 25.25 -8.88 -16.13
C ARG A 217 25.38 -10.30 -15.57
N SER A 218 24.87 -10.54 -14.36
CA SER A 218 24.90 -11.88 -13.76
C SER A 218 24.08 -12.91 -14.54
N LYS A 219 23.01 -12.49 -15.23
CA LYS A 219 22.19 -13.37 -16.07
C LYS A 219 22.84 -13.65 -17.42
N GLY A 220 23.55 -12.67 -17.98
CA GLY A 220 24.32 -12.82 -19.23
C GLY A 220 25.57 -13.68 -19.09
N GLU A 221 26.25 -13.68 -17.94
CA GLU A 221 27.42 -14.53 -17.67
C GLU A 221 27.08 -16.01 -17.37
N ARG A 222 25.79 -16.35 -17.20
CA ARG A 222 25.30 -17.73 -16.96
C ARG A 222 24.66 -18.38 -18.19
N SER A 223 24.63 -17.69 -19.33
CA SER A 223 24.15 -18.21 -20.62
C SER A 223 25.31 -18.44 -21.57
#